data_AF-A0A955TRX5-F1
#
_entry.id   AF-A0A955TRX5-F1
#
_cell.length_a   1.000
_cell.length_b   1.000
_cell.length_c   1.000
_cell.angle_alpha   90.00
_cell.angle_beta   90.00
_cell.angle_gamma   90.00
#
_symmetry.space_group_name_H-M   'P 1'
#
loop_
_entity.id
_entity.type
_entity.pdbx_description
1 polymer ?
#
loop_
_entity_poly.entity_id
_entity_poly.type
_entity_poly.pdbx_seq_one_letter_code
_entity_poly.pdbx_strand_id
1 'polypeptide(L)'
;MPVSSSLPKSPIEVGWQLVCWTMLVGLLLFLYWDVMQGLVSDWSNNPDYSHGFLVPLLSGYFVWERWDLLKNEACRPTLFGLAVLGGGLVLLVIGVIGAELYVQRVSLLLVLAGWAVLFGGWGYLWSLMFPIGFLLFMIPLPAIVVNAIAFPLQLFAAKVAAFSLFSLGIPVLREGNLIVLPGTTLEVAEACSGLRSLLSLLALGTVYAYFSQAIPWKRWALVILSIPIAIVANASRVSGTGILAHYYGVEAAEGFYHTFEGWMMFVVAFVLLLACGMILQKIGSPPSQLQG
;
A
#
# COMPACT_ATOMS: atom_id res chain seq x y z
N MET A 1 -27.23 -12.50 -38.84
CA MET A 1 -27.41 -11.90 -37.49
C MET A 1 -28.72 -12.42 -36.92
N PRO A 2 -28.73 -12.99 -35.70
CA PRO A 2 -29.86 -12.84 -34.82
C PRO A 2 -29.44 -11.98 -33.64
N VAL A 3 -30.15 -10.86 -33.46
CA VAL A 3 -30.11 -10.03 -32.25
C VAL A 3 -30.71 -10.90 -31.14
N SER A 4 -29.88 -11.43 -30.24
CA SER A 4 -30.38 -12.05 -29.02
C SER A 4 -30.87 -10.94 -28.09
N SER A 5 -32.13 -10.55 -28.26
CA SER A 5 -32.87 -9.75 -27.29
C SER A 5 -32.94 -10.53 -25.98
N SER A 6 -32.15 -10.14 -24.99
CA SER A 6 -32.28 -10.65 -23.63
C SER A 6 -33.66 -10.27 -23.10
N LEU A 7 -34.55 -11.25 -23.00
CA LEU A 7 -35.85 -11.09 -22.35
C LEU A 7 -35.65 -10.52 -20.94
N PRO A 8 -36.49 -9.58 -20.48
CA PRO A 8 -36.41 -9.07 -19.11
C PRO A 8 -36.61 -10.24 -18.12
N LYS A 9 -35.65 -10.41 -17.21
CA LYS A 9 -35.68 -11.45 -16.16
C LYS A 9 -36.96 -11.32 -15.34
N SER A 10 -37.57 -12.44 -14.97
CA SER A 10 -38.77 -12.42 -14.12
C SER A 10 -38.44 -11.90 -12.70
N PRO A 11 -39.38 -11.27 -11.97
CA PRO A 11 -39.14 -10.79 -10.61
C PRO A 11 -38.63 -11.88 -9.65
N ILE A 12 -39.03 -13.12 -9.87
CA ILE A 12 -38.63 -14.30 -9.08
C ILE A 12 -37.14 -14.65 -9.33
N GLU A 13 -36.67 -14.57 -10.58
CA GLU A 13 -35.26 -14.81 -10.92
C GLU A 13 -34.32 -13.74 -10.34
N VAL A 14 -34.77 -12.48 -10.30
CA VAL A 14 -34.03 -11.39 -9.67
C VAL A 14 -33.93 -11.62 -8.16
N GLY A 15 -35.03 -12.04 -7.53
CA GLY A 15 -35.05 -12.39 -6.10
C GLY A 15 -34.07 -13.50 -5.75
N TRP A 16 -34.05 -14.60 -6.52
CA TRP A 16 -33.13 -15.71 -6.26
C TRP A 16 -31.65 -15.34 -6.48
N GLN A 17 -31.35 -14.53 -7.50
CA GLN A 17 -29.99 -14.03 -7.74
C GLN A 17 -29.48 -13.19 -6.56
N LEU A 18 -30.32 -12.31 -6.02
CA LEU A 18 -29.96 -11.51 -4.85
C LEU A 18 -29.68 -12.40 -3.63
N VAL A 19 -30.53 -13.40 -3.37
CA VAL A 19 -30.33 -14.36 -2.27
C VAL A 19 -28.99 -15.10 -2.44
N CYS A 20 -28.72 -15.67 -3.61
CA CYS A 20 -27.45 -16.36 -3.87
C CYS A 20 -26.23 -15.45 -3.65
N TRP A 21 -26.27 -14.21 -4.13
CA TRP A 21 -25.18 -13.26 -3.93
C TRP A 21 -25.00 -12.89 -2.46
N THR A 22 -26.08 -12.65 -1.73
CA THR A 22 -26.01 -12.36 -0.29
C THR A 22 -25.44 -13.54 0.51
N MET A 23 -25.81 -14.77 0.15
CA MET A 23 -25.25 -15.97 0.79
C MET A 23 -23.75 -16.14 0.49
N LEU A 24 -23.33 -15.92 -0.76
CA LEU A 24 -21.91 -16.01 -1.13
C LEU A 24 -21.06 -14.97 -0.41
N VAL A 25 -21.50 -13.71 -0.39
CA VAL A 25 -20.82 -12.62 0.33
C VAL A 25 -20.81 -12.90 1.83
N GLY A 26 -21.93 -13.36 2.40
CA GLY A 26 -22.02 -13.75 3.79
C GLY A 26 -21.05 -14.89 4.15
N LEU A 27 -20.93 -15.89 3.28
CA LEU A 27 -19.98 -17.00 3.46
C LEU A 27 -18.52 -16.52 3.39
N LEU A 28 -18.19 -15.63 2.45
CA LEU A 28 -16.84 -15.05 2.35
C LEU A 28 -16.50 -14.26 3.61
N LEU A 29 -17.42 -13.41 4.08
CA LEU A 29 -17.24 -12.61 5.29
C LEU A 29 -17.10 -13.50 6.52
N PHE A 30 -17.89 -14.57 6.63
CA PHE A 30 -17.78 -15.54 7.72
C PHE A 30 -16.42 -16.25 7.70
N LEU A 31 -16.00 -16.75 6.53
CA LEU A 31 -14.73 -17.47 6.38
C LEU A 31 -13.51 -16.59 6.70
N TYR A 32 -13.55 -15.31 6.30
CA TYR A 32 -12.45 -14.37 6.53
C TYR A 32 -12.64 -13.49 7.78
N TRP A 33 -13.61 -13.82 8.64
CA TRP A 33 -13.93 -13.00 9.80
C TRP A 33 -12.72 -12.75 10.71
N ASP A 34 -12.00 -13.81 11.08
CA ASP A 34 -10.81 -13.72 11.93
C ASP A 34 -9.67 -12.95 11.23
N VAL A 35 -9.53 -13.13 9.91
CA VAL A 35 -8.54 -12.41 9.10
C VAL A 35 -8.84 -10.91 9.09
N MET A 36 -10.12 -10.54 8.93
CA MET A 36 -10.56 -9.13 8.95
C MET A 36 -10.37 -8.52 10.34
N GLN A 37 -10.71 -9.24 11.42
CA GLN A 37 -10.45 -8.78 12.78
C GLN A 37 -8.96 -8.55 13.03
N GLY A 38 -8.12 -9.48 12.59
CA GLY A 38 -6.66 -9.34 12.69
C GLY A 38 -6.13 -8.13 11.92
N LEU A 39 -6.64 -7.88 10.71
CA LEU A 39 -6.29 -6.69 9.92
C LEU A 39 -6.73 -5.39 10.62
N VAL A 40 -7.98 -5.32 11.10
CA VAL A 40 -8.49 -4.16 11.83
C VAL A 40 -7.71 -3.91 13.12
N SER A 41 -7.35 -4.97 13.84
CA SER A 41 -6.48 -4.88 15.02
C SER A 41 -5.11 -4.29 14.65
N ASP A 42 -4.49 -4.76 13.57
CA ASP A 42 -3.21 -4.23 13.12
C ASP A 42 -3.32 -2.75 12.73
N TRP A 43 -4.36 -2.36 11.99
CA TRP A 43 -4.53 -0.96 11.59
C TRP A 43 -4.83 -0.03 12.77
N SER A 44 -5.46 -0.55 13.83
CA SER A 44 -5.81 0.23 15.03
C SER A 44 -4.64 0.35 16.00
N ASN A 45 -3.88 -0.74 16.18
CA ASN A 45 -2.89 -0.86 17.24
C ASN A 45 -1.45 -0.73 16.74
N ASN A 46 -1.21 -0.91 15.44
CA ASN A 46 0.11 -0.73 14.83
C ASN A 46 0.12 0.55 14.00
N PRO A 47 0.79 1.63 14.48
CA PRO A 47 0.81 2.89 13.77
C PRO A 47 1.47 2.81 12.39
N ASP A 48 2.33 1.81 12.13
CA ASP A 48 2.98 1.58 10.83
C ASP A 48 2.00 1.20 9.72
N TYR A 49 0.86 0.63 10.09
CA TYR A 49 -0.19 0.17 9.17
C TYR A 49 -1.51 0.91 9.33
N SER A 50 -1.51 2.06 10.01
CA SER A 50 -2.70 2.91 10.20
C SER A 50 -3.38 3.34 8.90
N HIS A 51 -2.62 3.48 7.81
CA HIS A 51 -3.15 3.76 6.46
C HIS A 51 -4.02 2.63 5.89
N GLY A 52 -3.96 1.42 6.47
CA GLY A 52 -4.66 0.23 6.01
C GLY A 52 -6.18 0.39 5.97
N PHE A 53 -6.78 1.24 6.83
CA PHE A 53 -8.21 1.56 6.77
C PHE A 53 -8.65 2.24 5.48
N LEU A 54 -7.77 3.05 4.86
CA LEU A 54 -8.09 3.77 3.63
C LEU A 54 -7.99 2.88 2.39
N VAL A 55 -7.16 1.83 2.44
CA VAL A 55 -6.89 0.96 1.30
C VAL A 55 -8.14 0.25 0.76
N PRO A 56 -8.99 -0.42 1.56
CA PRO A 56 -10.21 -1.05 1.04
C PRO A 56 -11.23 -0.04 0.52
N LEU A 57 -11.30 1.16 1.11
CA LEU A 57 -12.17 2.25 0.63
C LEU A 57 -11.74 2.73 -0.76
N LEU A 58 -10.43 2.96 -0.95
CA LEU A 58 -9.85 3.34 -2.23
C LEU A 58 -9.96 2.22 -3.26
N SER A 59 -9.76 0.96 -2.87
CA SER A 59 -9.98 -0.19 -3.74
C SER A 59 -11.44 -0.25 -4.22
N GLY A 60 -12.41 -0.06 -3.33
CA GLY A 60 -13.83 0.04 -3.68
C GLY A 60 -14.12 1.21 -4.63
N TYR A 61 -13.48 2.37 -4.41
CA TYR A 61 -13.54 3.50 -5.34
C TYR A 61 -12.96 3.15 -6.72
N PHE A 62 -11.85 2.42 -6.81
CA PHE A 62 -11.29 1.98 -8.10
C PHE A 62 -12.19 0.98 -8.82
N VAL A 63 -12.93 0.14 -8.09
CA VAL A 63 -13.97 -0.70 -8.69
C VAL A 63 -15.09 0.17 -9.25
N TRP A 64 -15.53 1.19 -8.51
CA TRP A 64 -16.57 2.12 -8.95
C TRP A 64 -16.15 2.95 -10.18
N GLU A 65 -14.92 3.48 -10.20
CA GLU A 65 -14.35 4.19 -11.36
C GLU A 65 -14.34 3.30 -12.62
N ARG A 66 -14.10 2.00 -12.45
CA ARG A 66 -14.05 1.01 -13.53
C ARG A 66 -15.40 0.37 -13.82
N TRP A 67 -16.47 0.82 -13.19
CA TRP A 67 -17.79 0.20 -13.30
C TRP A 67 -18.32 0.18 -14.72
N ASP A 68 -18.09 1.25 -15.50
CA ASP A 68 -18.55 1.30 -16.89
C ASP A 68 -17.72 0.39 -17.82
N LEU A 69 -16.41 0.21 -17.54
CA LEU A 69 -15.61 -0.81 -18.22
C LEU A 69 -16.16 -2.21 -17.93
N LEU A 70 -16.47 -2.50 -16.67
CA LEU A 70 -17.01 -3.80 -16.25
C LEU A 70 -18.38 -4.11 -16.89
N LYS A 71 -19.27 -3.11 -17.00
CA LYS A 71 -20.57 -3.28 -17.69
C LYS A 71 -20.42 -3.63 -19.17
N ASN A 72 -19.43 -3.04 -19.83
CA ASN A 72 -19.19 -3.22 -21.26
C ASN A 72 -18.35 -4.47 -21.56
N GLU A 73 -17.64 -5.00 -20.56
CA GLU A 73 -16.88 -6.24 -20.68
C GLU A 73 -17.82 -7.42 -20.88
N ALA A 74 -17.54 -8.24 -21.90
CA ALA A 74 -18.35 -9.42 -22.18
C ALA A 74 -18.21 -10.42 -21.02
N CYS A 75 -19.29 -10.64 -20.28
CA CYS A 75 -19.35 -11.61 -19.21
C CYS A 75 -19.14 -13.02 -19.79
N ARG A 76 -17.97 -13.62 -19.51
CA ARG A 76 -17.59 -14.96 -19.96
C ARG A 76 -17.15 -15.82 -18.77
N PRO A 77 -18.12 -16.28 -17.93
CA PRO A 77 -17.83 -17.12 -16.78
C PRO A 77 -16.99 -18.33 -17.17
N THR A 78 -16.01 -18.71 -16.36
CA THR A 78 -15.18 -19.89 -16.61
C THR A 78 -14.96 -20.70 -15.34
N LEU A 79 -15.04 -22.03 -15.48
CA LEU A 79 -14.76 -22.97 -14.38
C LEU A 79 -13.30 -22.89 -13.92
N PHE A 80 -12.40 -22.30 -14.70
CA PHE A 80 -11.04 -22.01 -14.24
C PHE A 80 -11.03 -21.10 -13.00
N GLY A 81 -12.07 -20.26 -12.83
CA GLY A 81 -12.24 -19.47 -11.61
C GLY A 81 -12.36 -20.33 -10.36
N LEU A 82 -12.90 -21.56 -10.45
CA LEU A 82 -12.91 -22.51 -9.32
C LEU A 82 -11.50 -22.98 -8.95
N ALA A 83 -10.61 -23.15 -9.92
CA ALA A 83 -9.22 -23.51 -9.65
C ALA A 83 -8.48 -22.38 -8.92
N VAL A 84 -8.68 -21.12 -9.35
CA VAL A 84 -8.10 -19.93 -8.70
C VAL A 84 -8.68 -19.74 -7.30
N LEU A 85 -10.00 -19.82 -7.15
CA LEU A 85 -10.71 -19.73 -5.87
C LEU A 85 -10.25 -20.86 -4.93
N GLY A 86 -10.21 -22.09 -5.42
CA GLY A 86 -9.72 -23.26 -4.67
C GLY A 86 -8.27 -23.09 -4.24
N GLY A 87 -7.40 -22.54 -5.10
CA GLY A 87 -6.03 -22.17 -4.75
C GLY A 87 -5.98 -21.14 -3.61
N GLY A 88 -6.84 -20.12 -3.63
CA GLY A 88 -7.01 -19.17 -2.54
C GLY A 88 -7.43 -19.84 -1.23
N LEU A 89 -8.42 -20.73 -1.26
CA LEU A 89 -8.86 -21.46 -0.07
C LEU A 89 -7.79 -22.41 0.47
N VAL A 90 -7.06 -23.10 -0.41
CA VAL A 90 -5.92 -23.94 -0.01
C VAL A 90 -4.84 -23.07 0.65
N LEU A 91 -4.55 -21.89 0.10
CA LEU A 91 -3.60 -20.95 0.68
C LEU A 91 -4.07 -20.44 2.06
N LEU A 92 -5.37 -20.19 2.24
CA LEU A 92 -5.96 -19.87 3.54
C LEU A 92 -5.70 -21.01 4.55
N VAL A 93 -6.02 -22.25 4.18
CA VAL A 93 -5.80 -23.43 5.03
C VAL A 93 -4.32 -23.60 5.39
N ILE A 94 -3.42 -23.46 4.41
CA ILE A 94 -1.97 -23.51 4.64
C ILE A 94 -1.55 -22.41 5.63
N GLY A 95 -2.04 -21.18 5.44
CA GLY A 95 -1.75 -20.07 6.33
C GLY A 95 -2.27 -20.29 7.75
N VAL A 96 -3.44 -20.92 7.91
CA VAL A 96 -4.00 -21.28 9.22
C VAL A 96 -3.16 -22.37 9.90
N ILE A 97 -2.85 -23.46 9.18
CA ILE A 97 -2.03 -24.56 9.71
C ILE A 97 -0.63 -24.10 10.07
N GLY A 98 -0.04 -23.23 9.24
CA GLY A 98 1.30 -22.68 9.45
C GLY A 98 1.35 -21.50 10.42
N ALA A 99 0.21 -21.08 10.99
CA ALA A 99 0.08 -19.86 11.81
C ALA A 99 0.70 -18.62 11.14
N GLU A 100 0.62 -18.53 9.81
CA GLU A 100 1.23 -17.47 9.00
C GLU A 100 0.14 -16.49 8.54
N LEU A 101 0.04 -15.36 9.23
CA LEU A 101 -1.02 -14.36 9.03
C LEU A 101 -0.94 -13.68 7.66
N TYR A 102 0.26 -13.46 7.12
CA TYR A 102 0.43 -12.83 5.81
C TYR A 102 -0.13 -13.71 4.70
N VAL A 103 0.15 -15.00 4.74
CA VAL A 103 -0.38 -16.00 3.80
C VAL A 103 -1.91 -16.06 3.87
N GLN A 104 -2.48 -16.07 5.09
CA GLN A 104 -3.94 -16.01 5.26
C GLN A 104 -4.54 -14.75 4.64
N ARG A 105 -3.91 -13.58 4.81
CA ARG A 105 -4.39 -12.31 4.27
C ARG A 105 -4.27 -12.23 2.75
N VAL A 106 -3.15 -12.69 2.18
CA VAL A 106 -2.94 -12.74 0.73
C VAL A 106 -3.92 -13.70 0.06
N SER A 107 -4.32 -14.77 0.75
CA SER A 107 -5.34 -15.70 0.24
C SER A 107 -6.66 -15.01 -0.13
N LEU A 108 -7.04 -13.95 0.59
CA LEU A 108 -8.24 -13.17 0.29
C LEU A 108 -8.18 -12.55 -1.12
N LEU A 109 -7.03 -11.98 -1.49
CA LEU A 109 -6.84 -11.38 -2.81
C LEU A 109 -6.98 -12.42 -3.91
N LEU A 110 -6.49 -13.64 -3.68
CA LEU A 110 -6.61 -14.75 -4.62
C LEU A 110 -8.06 -15.27 -4.71
N VAL A 111 -8.79 -15.30 -3.60
CA VAL A 111 -10.23 -15.65 -3.59
C VAL A 111 -11.05 -14.59 -4.36
N LEU A 112 -10.78 -13.30 -4.14
CA LEU A 112 -11.42 -12.21 -4.89
C LEU A 112 -11.11 -12.28 -6.39
N ALA A 113 -9.86 -12.57 -6.75
CA ALA A 113 -9.48 -12.82 -8.14
C ALA A 113 -10.21 -14.04 -8.73
N GLY A 114 -10.32 -15.13 -7.96
CA GLY A 114 -11.08 -16.32 -8.33
C GLY A 114 -12.55 -16.03 -8.58
N TRP A 115 -13.18 -15.20 -7.75
CA TRP A 115 -14.56 -14.73 -7.96
C TRP A 115 -14.70 -13.93 -9.25
N ALA A 116 -13.78 -12.99 -9.52
CA ALA A 116 -13.80 -12.20 -10.75
C ALA A 116 -13.73 -13.10 -11.99
N VAL A 117 -12.84 -14.11 -11.99
CA VAL A 117 -12.71 -15.08 -13.09
C VAL A 117 -13.91 -16.02 -13.18
N LEU A 118 -14.42 -16.51 -12.04
CA LEU A 118 -15.52 -17.47 -12.00
C LEU A 118 -16.80 -16.87 -12.59
N PHE A 119 -17.16 -15.67 -12.18
CA PHE A 119 -18.43 -15.05 -12.54
C PHE A 119 -18.33 -14.14 -13.77
N GLY A 120 -17.20 -13.47 -13.99
CA GLY A 120 -17.03 -12.52 -15.09
C GLY A 120 -16.07 -12.98 -16.19
N GLY A 121 -15.16 -13.91 -15.87
CA GLY A 121 -14.10 -14.36 -16.77
C GLY A 121 -12.81 -13.55 -16.63
N TRP A 122 -11.83 -13.84 -17.50
CA TRP A 122 -10.52 -13.20 -17.46
C TRP A 122 -10.56 -11.70 -17.73
N GLY A 123 -11.47 -11.22 -18.59
CA GLY A 123 -11.63 -9.78 -18.86
C GLY A 123 -12.02 -8.97 -17.61
N TYR A 124 -12.87 -9.55 -16.76
CA TYR A 124 -13.22 -8.97 -15.47
C TYR A 124 -12.02 -8.94 -14.53
N LEU A 125 -11.23 -10.02 -14.46
CA LEU A 125 -10.01 -10.01 -13.65
C LEU A 125 -9.03 -8.93 -14.11
N TRP A 126 -8.78 -8.79 -15.41
CA TRP A 126 -7.90 -7.75 -15.93
C TRP A 126 -8.39 -6.35 -15.61
N SER A 127 -9.71 -6.14 -15.66
CA SER A 127 -10.33 -4.88 -15.25
C SER A 127 -10.18 -4.61 -13.74
N LEU A 128 -10.29 -5.66 -12.91
CA LEU A 128 -10.22 -5.59 -11.45
C LEU A 128 -8.82 -5.78 -10.86
N MET A 129 -7.81 -6.08 -11.69
CA MET A 129 -6.46 -6.42 -11.23
C MET A 129 -5.83 -5.30 -10.42
N PHE A 130 -6.05 -4.04 -10.83
CA PHE A 130 -5.57 -2.89 -10.06
C PHE A 130 -6.28 -2.74 -8.71
N PRO A 131 -7.64 -2.67 -8.64
CA PRO A 131 -8.34 -2.66 -7.36
C PRO A 131 -7.95 -3.80 -6.41
N ILE A 132 -7.89 -5.04 -6.92
CA ILE A 132 -7.53 -6.23 -6.13
C ILE A 132 -6.07 -6.16 -5.69
N GLY A 133 -5.15 -5.82 -6.59
CA GLY A 133 -3.73 -5.68 -6.29
C GLY A 133 -3.43 -4.57 -5.28
N PHE A 134 -4.20 -3.48 -5.32
CA PHE A 134 -4.06 -2.36 -4.38
C PHE A 134 -4.37 -2.77 -2.94
N LEU A 135 -5.22 -3.79 -2.73
CA LEU A 135 -5.47 -4.32 -1.38
C LEU A 135 -4.20 -4.88 -0.73
N LEU A 136 -3.13 -5.18 -1.47
CA LEU A 136 -1.87 -5.63 -0.87
C LEU A 136 -1.29 -4.59 0.11
N PHE A 137 -1.54 -3.30 -0.10
CA PHE A 137 -1.09 -2.24 0.80
C PHE A 137 -1.77 -2.27 2.18
N MET A 138 -2.93 -2.93 2.32
CA MET A 138 -3.59 -3.09 3.62
C MET A 138 -3.00 -4.24 4.44
N ILE A 139 -2.17 -5.10 3.84
CA ILE A 139 -1.67 -6.33 4.44
C ILE A 139 -0.28 -6.08 5.06
N PRO A 140 -0.14 -6.23 6.39
CA PRO A 140 1.16 -6.17 7.03
C PRO A 140 2.13 -7.22 6.52
N LEU A 141 3.33 -6.77 6.13
CA LEU A 141 4.40 -7.65 5.66
C LEU A 141 4.89 -8.59 6.78
N PRO A 142 5.38 -9.80 6.45
CA PRO A 142 5.96 -10.70 7.43
C PRO A 142 7.13 -10.04 8.17
N ALA A 143 7.28 -10.32 9.47
CA ALA A 143 8.34 -9.73 10.30
C ALA A 143 9.75 -9.92 9.71
N ILE A 144 10.01 -11.05 9.05
CA ILE A 144 11.28 -11.33 8.38
C ILE A 144 11.56 -10.31 7.27
N VAL A 145 10.55 -9.98 6.46
CA VAL A 145 10.65 -8.99 5.37
C VAL A 145 10.81 -7.59 5.94
N VAL A 146 10.00 -7.26 6.95
CA VAL A 146 10.09 -5.99 7.68
C VAL A 146 11.50 -5.77 8.21
N ASN A 147 12.07 -6.74 8.93
CA ASN A 147 13.40 -6.65 9.51
C ASN A 147 14.50 -6.58 8.45
N ALA A 148 14.37 -7.34 7.36
CA ALA A 148 15.32 -7.33 6.25
C ALA A 148 15.40 -5.97 5.53
N ILE A 149 14.31 -5.19 5.53
CA ILE A 149 14.25 -3.86 4.89
C ILE A 149 14.57 -2.76 5.92
N ALA A 150 13.98 -2.83 7.10
CA ALA A 150 14.08 -1.80 8.12
C ALA A 150 15.52 -1.65 8.64
N PHE A 151 16.21 -2.75 8.90
CA PHE A 151 17.54 -2.70 9.50
C PHE A 151 18.59 -2.00 8.60
N PRO A 152 18.74 -2.33 7.30
CA PRO A 152 19.59 -1.57 6.39
C PRO A 152 19.21 -0.09 6.29
N LEU A 153 17.90 0.21 6.28
CA LEU A 153 17.41 1.58 6.20
C LEU A 153 17.77 2.39 7.46
N GLN A 154 17.68 1.78 8.65
CA GLN A 154 18.10 2.39 9.91
C GLN A 154 19.60 2.68 9.92
N LEU A 155 20.43 1.72 9.49
CA LEU A 155 21.89 1.93 9.40
C LEU A 155 22.26 3.04 8.42
N PHE A 156 21.58 3.10 7.27
CA PHE A 156 21.78 4.16 6.30
C PHE A 156 21.39 5.52 6.88
N ALA A 157 20.21 5.63 7.49
CA ALA A 157 19.75 6.87 8.10
C ALA A 157 20.68 7.32 9.24
N ALA A 158 21.10 6.41 10.12
CA ALA A 158 22.08 6.69 11.18
C ALA A 158 23.42 7.19 10.62
N LYS A 159 23.89 6.61 9.51
CA LYS A 159 25.12 7.04 8.83
C LYS A 159 24.99 8.46 8.28
N VAL A 160 23.88 8.77 7.60
CA VAL A 160 23.63 10.11 7.04
C VAL A 160 23.45 11.15 8.16
N ALA A 161 22.77 10.79 9.23
CA ALA A 161 22.59 11.66 10.39
C ALA A 161 23.91 11.97 11.09
N ALA A 162 24.73 10.96 11.39
CA ALA A 162 26.05 11.17 11.98
C ALA A 162 26.94 12.05 11.08
N PHE A 163 26.92 11.82 9.77
CA PHE A 163 27.65 12.68 8.83
C PHE A 163 27.13 14.13 8.84
N SER A 164 25.81 14.33 8.90
CA SER A 164 25.18 15.65 8.95
C SER A 164 25.56 16.41 10.22
N LEU A 165 25.48 15.76 11.39
CA LEU A 165 25.87 16.30 12.69
C LEU A 165 27.35 16.67 12.73
N PHE A 166 28.22 15.75 12.29
CA PHE A 166 29.66 16.00 12.19
C PHE A 166 29.99 17.19 11.28
N SER A 167 29.32 17.31 10.14
CA SER A 167 29.51 18.43 9.20
C SER A 167 29.09 19.78 9.80
N LEU A 168 28.22 19.78 10.81
CA LEU A 168 27.80 20.97 11.57
C LEU A 168 28.69 21.23 12.80
N GLY A 169 29.76 20.47 12.98
CA GLY A 169 30.68 20.60 14.13
C GLY A 169 30.13 20.02 15.44
N ILE A 170 29.05 19.23 15.38
CA ILE A 170 28.46 18.59 16.56
C ILE A 170 29.24 17.29 16.83
N PRO A 171 29.86 17.11 18.00
CA PRO A 171 30.53 15.86 18.37
C PRO A 171 29.50 14.72 18.39
N VAL A 172 29.74 13.68 17.58
CA VAL A 172 28.83 12.55 17.44
C VAL A 172 29.60 11.26 17.28
N LEU A 173 29.14 10.21 17.96
CA LEU A 173 29.61 8.83 17.77
C LEU A 173 28.44 7.99 17.26
N ARG A 174 28.69 7.17 16.24
CA ARG A 174 27.67 6.26 15.68
C ARG A 174 28.04 4.82 15.97
N GLU A 175 27.16 4.09 16.65
CA GLU A 175 27.29 2.67 16.93
C GLU A 175 26.09 1.93 16.34
N GLY A 176 26.27 1.32 15.16
CA GLY A 176 25.15 0.69 14.44
C GLY A 176 24.07 1.70 14.05
N ASN A 177 22.87 1.54 14.64
CA ASN A 177 21.71 2.42 14.51
C ASN A 177 21.58 3.43 15.68
N LEU A 178 22.54 3.47 16.60
CA LEU A 178 22.59 4.43 17.70
C LEU A 178 23.43 5.66 17.31
N ILE A 179 22.94 6.84 17.71
CA ILE A 179 23.61 8.13 17.56
C ILE A 179 23.86 8.67 18.98
N VAL A 180 25.12 8.64 19.40
CA VAL A 180 25.57 9.08 20.72
C VAL A 180 26.05 10.53 20.63
N LEU A 181 25.38 11.40 21.37
CA LEU A 181 25.67 12.82 21.52
C LEU A 181 26.13 13.12 22.96
N PRO A 182 26.78 14.25 23.23
CA PRO A 182 27.10 14.67 24.60
C PRO A 182 25.80 14.80 25.42
N GLY A 183 25.58 13.89 26.36
CA GLY A 183 24.43 13.91 27.27
C GLY A 183 23.17 13.18 26.78
N THR A 184 23.17 12.56 25.58
CA THR A 184 22.04 11.75 25.12
C THR A 184 22.42 10.70 24.07
N THR A 185 21.61 9.65 23.98
CA THR A 185 21.71 8.61 22.96
C THR A 185 20.39 8.50 22.22
N LEU A 186 20.41 8.68 20.90
CA LEU A 186 19.23 8.55 20.05
C LEU A 186 19.27 7.20 19.34
N GLU A 187 18.20 6.42 19.47
CA GLU A 187 18.01 5.18 18.74
C GLU A 187 17.14 5.42 17.50
N VAL A 188 17.66 5.07 16.32
CA VAL A 188 16.92 5.24 15.06
C VAL A 188 15.74 4.26 14.94
N ALA A 189 15.77 3.12 15.65
CA ALA A 189 14.73 2.09 15.57
C ALA A 189 13.39 2.50 16.17
N GLU A 190 13.38 3.12 17.35
CA GLU A 190 12.15 3.53 18.05
C GLU A 190 11.73 4.95 17.65
N ALA A 191 12.69 5.82 17.34
CA ALA A 191 12.40 7.20 16.98
C ALA A 191 11.88 7.35 15.54
N CYS A 192 12.15 6.42 14.62
CA CYS A 192 11.90 6.64 13.19
C CYS A 192 11.41 5.40 12.47
N SER A 193 10.09 5.18 12.47
CA SER A 193 9.45 4.16 11.64
C SER A 193 9.53 4.52 10.14
N GLY A 194 10.73 4.61 9.57
CA GLY A 194 10.97 4.91 8.16
C GLY A 194 10.21 3.97 7.22
N LEU A 195 9.89 2.76 7.71
CA LEU A 195 9.00 1.82 7.05
C LEU A 195 7.55 2.31 6.94
N ARG A 196 6.98 2.94 7.99
CA ARG A 196 5.64 3.55 7.95
C ARG A 196 5.53 4.58 6.84
N SER A 197 6.47 5.53 6.82
CA SER A 197 6.50 6.57 5.79
C SER A 197 6.74 5.99 4.41
N LEU A 198 7.60 4.96 4.29
CA LEU A 198 7.86 4.26 3.04
C LEU A 198 6.60 3.57 2.50
N LEU A 199 5.92 2.75 3.31
CA LEU A 199 4.70 2.04 2.91
C LEU A 199 3.56 3.01 2.60
N SER A 200 3.37 4.05 3.41
CA SER A 200 2.35 5.06 3.19
C SER A 200 2.61 5.86 1.90
N LEU A 201 3.87 6.24 1.64
CA LEU A 201 4.25 6.96 0.43
C LEU A 201 4.20 6.06 -0.82
N LEU A 202 4.50 4.77 -0.69
CA LEU A 202 4.31 3.78 -1.77
C LEU A 202 2.84 3.61 -2.13
N ALA A 203 1.96 3.47 -1.13
CA ALA A 203 0.52 3.37 -1.34
C ALA A 203 -0.02 4.63 -2.02
N LEU A 204 0.25 5.80 -1.45
CA LEU A 204 -0.18 7.10 -1.99
C LEU A 204 0.45 7.38 -3.36
N GLY A 205 1.71 7.02 -3.54
CA GLY A 205 2.43 7.12 -4.80
C GLY A 205 1.84 6.22 -5.89
N THR A 206 1.33 5.04 -5.52
CA THR A 206 0.62 4.15 -6.44
C THR A 206 -0.71 4.77 -6.88
N VAL A 207 -1.47 5.35 -5.94
CA VAL A 207 -2.71 6.07 -6.26
C VAL A 207 -2.42 7.26 -7.19
N TYR A 208 -1.44 8.08 -6.84
CA TYR A 208 -1.06 9.24 -7.64
C TYR A 208 -0.55 8.82 -9.03
N ALA A 209 0.31 7.81 -9.13
CA ALA A 209 0.80 7.29 -10.38
C ALA A 209 -0.33 6.79 -11.28
N TYR A 210 -1.30 6.09 -10.71
CA TYR A 210 -2.46 5.56 -11.41
C TYR A 210 -3.26 6.66 -12.13
N PHE A 211 -3.58 7.76 -11.42
CA PHE A 211 -4.35 8.88 -11.99
C PHE A 211 -3.53 9.85 -12.83
N SER A 212 -2.27 10.09 -12.45
CA SER A 212 -1.46 11.14 -13.08
C SER A 212 -0.74 10.67 -14.34
N GLN A 213 -0.40 9.39 -14.45
CA GLN A 213 0.42 8.88 -15.56
C GLN A 213 -0.40 7.99 -16.48
N ALA A 214 -0.50 8.35 -17.76
CA ALA A 214 -1.18 7.54 -18.76
C ALA A 214 -0.35 6.31 -19.20
N ILE A 215 0.98 6.45 -19.23
CA ILE A 215 1.88 5.42 -19.76
C ILE A 215 2.34 4.47 -18.64
N PRO A 216 2.22 3.13 -18.79
CA PRO A 216 2.53 2.18 -17.72
C PRO A 216 3.94 2.28 -17.15
N TRP A 217 4.98 2.46 -17.98
CA TRP A 217 6.35 2.58 -17.47
C TRP A 217 6.53 3.81 -16.57
N LYS A 218 5.81 4.91 -16.85
CA LYS A 218 5.84 6.12 -16.02
C LYS A 218 5.17 5.88 -14.67
N ARG A 219 4.10 5.08 -14.64
CA ARG A 219 3.47 4.66 -13.39
C ARG A 219 4.46 3.92 -12.51
N TRP A 220 5.12 2.91 -13.06
CA TRP A 220 6.12 2.12 -12.34
C TRP A 220 7.33 2.95 -11.92
N ALA A 221 7.83 3.83 -12.80
CA ALA A 221 8.93 4.72 -12.47
C ALA A 221 8.59 5.61 -11.26
N LEU A 222 7.37 6.16 -11.20
CA LEU A 222 6.95 7.01 -10.10
C LEU A 222 6.77 6.23 -8.78
N VAL A 223 6.20 5.01 -8.85
CA VAL A 223 6.10 4.12 -7.68
C VAL A 223 7.49 3.74 -7.17
N ILE A 224 8.41 3.37 -8.06
CA ILE A 224 9.80 3.04 -7.69
C ILE A 224 10.50 4.26 -7.08
N LEU A 225 10.26 5.46 -7.61
CA LEU A 225 10.85 6.69 -7.10
C LEU A 225 10.37 7.08 -5.70
N SER A 226 9.19 6.62 -5.27
CA SER A 226 8.74 6.82 -3.89
C SER A 226 9.68 6.18 -2.86
N ILE A 227 10.39 5.10 -3.23
CA ILE A 227 11.35 4.40 -2.36
C ILE A 227 12.54 5.32 -1.99
N PRO A 228 13.37 5.80 -2.95
CA PRO A 228 14.48 6.69 -2.61
C PRO A 228 14.00 8.01 -2.00
N ILE A 229 12.84 8.53 -2.40
CA ILE A 229 12.27 9.74 -1.78
C ILE A 229 11.99 9.49 -0.28
N ALA A 230 11.34 8.38 0.07
CA ALA A 230 11.08 8.03 1.46
C ALA A 230 12.37 7.80 2.26
N ILE A 231 13.38 7.16 1.65
CA ILE A 231 14.68 6.91 2.27
C ILE A 231 15.38 8.24 2.60
N VAL A 232 15.42 9.17 1.64
CA VAL A 232 16.04 10.49 1.82
C VAL A 232 15.28 11.30 2.86
N ALA A 233 13.95 11.34 2.78
CA ALA A 233 13.12 12.03 3.76
C ALA A 233 13.33 11.47 5.18
N ASN A 234 13.42 10.16 5.33
CA ASN A 234 13.70 9.54 6.63
C ASN A 234 15.12 9.87 7.11
N ALA A 235 16.13 9.83 6.25
CA ALA A 235 17.49 10.20 6.62
C ALA A 235 17.60 11.66 7.08
N SER A 236 16.96 12.58 6.34
CA SER A 236 16.87 13.99 6.72
C SER A 236 16.14 14.20 8.04
N ARG A 237 15.10 13.41 8.33
CA ARG A 237 14.41 13.41 9.62
C ARG A 237 15.35 13.00 10.75
N VAL A 238 16.03 11.85 10.62
CA VAL A 238 16.96 11.39 11.67
C VAL A 238 18.06 12.43 11.92
N SER A 239 18.59 13.08 10.87
CA SER A 239 19.52 14.20 11.00
C SER A 239 18.91 15.37 11.78
N GLY A 240 17.68 15.77 11.44
CA GLY A 240 16.95 16.86 12.09
C GLY A 240 16.71 16.60 13.57
N THR A 241 16.20 15.42 13.93
CA THR A 241 16.01 14.99 15.31
C THR A 241 17.32 15.03 16.10
N GLY A 242 18.44 14.60 15.51
CA GLY A 242 19.76 14.67 16.14
C GLY A 242 20.22 16.10 16.43
N ILE A 243 20.00 17.01 15.48
CA ILE A 243 20.34 18.43 15.63
C ILE A 243 19.48 19.07 16.72
N LEU A 244 18.17 18.78 16.73
CA LEU A 244 17.25 19.26 17.75
C LEU A 244 17.64 18.77 19.15
N ALA A 245 17.97 17.48 19.28
CA ALA A 245 18.38 16.90 20.56
C ALA A 245 19.65 17.58 21.13
N HIS A 246 20.59 17.97 20.27
CA HIS A 246 21.81 18.65 20.71
C HIS A 246 21.56 20.07 21.24
N TYR A 247 20.73 20.86 20.54
CA TYR A 247 20.51 22.27 20.90
C TYR A 247 19.42 22.49 21.96
N TYR A 248 18.38 21.66 21.94
CA TYR A 248 17.18 21.84 22.77
C TYR A 248 16.96 20.72 23.78
N GLY A 249 17.86 19.73 23.83
CA GLY A 249 17.77 18.58 24.72
C GLY A 249 16.83 17.49 24.20
N VAL A 250 16.84 16.34 24.90
CA VAL A 250 16.10 15.13 24.51
C VAL A 250 14.60 15.34 24.56
N GLU A 251 14.12 16.12 25.53
CA GLU A 251 12.70 16.45 25.71
C GLU A 251 12.13 17.22 24.52
N ALA A 252 12.96 18.00 23.82
CA ALA A 252 12.57 18.69 22.59
C ALA A 252 12.67 17.79 21.33
N ALA A 253 13.41 16.68 21.41
CA ALA A 253 13.45 15.66 20.38
C ALA A 253 12.34 14.60 20.54
N GLU A 254 11.68 14.57 21.69
CA GLU A 254 10.55 13.71 22.03
C GLU A 254 9.22 14.50 22.06
N GLY A 255 8.07 13.82 21.96
CA GLY A 255 6.75 14.45 22.07
C GLY A 255 6.27 15.20 20.81
N PHE A 256 5.88 16.48 20.97
CA PHE A 256 5.22 17.26 19.90
C PHE A 256 6.14 17.48 18.69
N TYR A 257 7.40 17.85 18.92
CA TYR A 257 8.36 18.12 17.85
C TYR A 257 8.67 16.86 17.04
N HIS A 258 8.75 15.70 17.68
CA HIS A 258 8.93 14.40 17.00
C HIS A 258 7.79 14.06 16.06
N THR A 259 6.56 14.28 16.52
CA THR A 259 5.34 14.02 15.75
C THR A 259 5.19 15.01 14.61
N PHE A 260 5.43 16.30 14.88
CA PHE A 260 5.40 17.37 13.90
C PHE A 260 6.45 17.18 12.80
N GLU A 261 7.69 16.86 13.19
CA GLU A 261 8.78 16.57 12.26
C GLU A 261 8.44 15.37 11.37
N GLY A 262 7.89 14.30 11.95
CA GLY A 262 7.45 13.13 11.19
C GLY A 262 6.40 13.47 10.13
N TRP A 263 5.36 14.22 10.50
CA TRP A 263 4.33 14.67 9.56
C TRP A 263 4.89 15.62 8.49
N MET A 264 5.71 16.59 8.89
CA MET A 264 6.34 17.55 7.98
C MET A 264 7.20 16.85 6.94
N MET A 265 8.02 15.88 7.36
CA MET A 265 8.88 15.12 6.44
C MET A 265 8.07 14.24 5.49
N PHE A 266 6.93 13.71 5.92
CA PHE A 266 6.00 13.04 5.03
C PHE A 266 5.42 13.99 3.98
N VAL A 267 5.00 15.19 4.37
CA VAL A 267 4.49 16.23 3.43
C VAL A 267 5.58 16.61 2.42
N VAL A 268 6.81 16.84 2.86
CA VAL A 268 7.94 17.13 1.97
C VAL A 268 8.17 15.99 0.98
N ALA A 269 8.22 14.74 1.47
CA ALA A 269 8.37 13.56 0.62
C ALA A 269 7.24 13.45 -0.42
N PHE A 270 6.01 13.73 -0.01
CA PHE A 270 4.86 13.70 -0.90
C PHE A 270 4.91 14.82 -1.96
N VAL A 271 5.26 16.04 -1.57
CA VAL A 271 5.44 17.16 -2.51
C VAL A 271 6.54 16.86 -3.53
N LEU A 272 7.66 16.27 -3.10
CA LEU A 272 8.72 15.84 -4.01
C LEU A 272 8.21 14.79 -5.00
N LEU A 273 7.43 13.81 -4.53
CA LEU A 273 6.81 12.80 -5.40
C LEU A 273 5.86 13.43 -6.42
N LEU A 274 5.04 14.40 -6.00
CA LEU A 274 4.15 15.15 -6.88
C LEU A 274 4.94 15.88 -7.97
N ALA A 275 6.00 16.60 -7.57
CA ALA A 275 6.88 17.32 -8.49
C ALA A 275 7.55 16.38 -9.50
N CYS A 276 8.05 15.22 -9.06
CA CYS A 276 8.59 14.20 -9.96
C CYS A 276 7.54 13.68 -10.93
N GLY A 277 6.30 13.46 -10.48
CA GLY A 277 5.19 13.07 -11.35
C GLY A 277 4.86 14.13 -12.42
N MET A 278 4.87 15.41 -12.06
CA MET A 278 4.65 16.52 -13.00
C MET A 278 5.79 16.62 -14.03
N ILE A 279 7.04 16.41 -13.62
CA ILE A 279 8.18 16.35 -14.54
C ILE A 279 8.05 15.15 -15.48
N LEU A 280 7.70 13.98 -14.96
CA LEU A 280 7.56 12.75 -15.73
C LEU A 280 6.42 12.81 -16.76
N GLN A 281 5.35 13.56 -16.47
CA GLN A 281 4.30 13.85 -17.45
C GLN A 281 4.86 14.60 -18.68
N LYS A 282 5.71 15.61 -18.45
CA LYS A 282 6.31 16.42 -19.53
C LYS A 282 7.28 15.63 -20.41
N ILE A 283 7.95 14.61 -19.88
CA ILE A 283 8.91 13.79 -20.62
C ILE A 283 8.19 12.87 -21.60
N GLY A 284 8.39 13.06 -22.91
CA GLY A 284 7.78 12.18 -23.93
C GLY A 284 6.25 12.25 -23.95
N SER A 285 5.68 13.43 -23.72
CA SER A 285 4.28 13.68 -24.09
C SER A 285 4.11 13.33 -25.57
N PRO A 286 3.14 12.47 -25.95
CA PRO A 286 2.80 12.28 -27.36
C PRO A 286 2.48 13.66 -27.97
N PRO A 287 2.65 13.86 -29.29
CA PRO A 287 2.09 15.04 -29.94
C PRO A 287 0.62 15.09 -29.54
N SER A 288 0.19 16.26 -29.07
CA SER A 288 -1.20 16.59 -28.81
C SER A 288 -2.12 15.84 -29.78
N GLN A 289 -3.11 15.12 -29.26
CA GLN A 289 -4.31 14.87 -30.06
C GLN A 289 -4.89 16.24 -30.37
N LEU A 290 -4.44 16.80 -31.49
CA LEU A 290 -5.11 17.88 -32.19
C LEU A 290 -6.49 17.32 -32.52
N GLN A 291 -7.46 17.80 -31.74
CA GLN A 291 -8.81 18.15 -32.18
C GLN A 291 -9.27 17.43 -33.45
N GLY A 292 -10.12 16.43 -33.24
CA GLY A 292 -11.06 15.91 -34.22
C GLY A 292 -12.37 15.64 -33.52
#